data_AF-A0A0L0M7M0-F1
#
_entry.id   AF-A0A0L0M7M0-F1
#
_cell.length_a   1.000
_cell.length_b   1.000
_cell.length_c   1.000
_cell.angle_alpha   90.00
_cell.angle_beta   90.00
_cell.angle_gamma   90.00
#
_symmetry.space_group_name_H-M   'P 1'
#
loop_
_entity.id
_entity.type
_entity.pdbx_description
1 polymer ?
#
loop_
_entity_poly.entity_id
_entity_poly.type
_entity_poly.pdbx_seq_one_letter_code
_entity_poly.pdbx_strand_id
1 'polypeptide(L)'
;MTSRISILLGALACCCAASSFAQTTSDPNAPKTRAQVRQEFLVWYAAGYDPNDWLGYPDNAIRASRIIAQQRDAQAPKRTQ
;
A
#
# COMPACT_ATOMS: atom_id res chain seq x y z
N MET A 1 10.77 -10.89 -45.17
CA MET A 1 10.11 -10.14 -44.07
C MET A 1 10.68 -10.65 -42.75
N THR A 2 11.94 -10.34 -42.45
CA THR A 2 12.31 -9.31 -41.44
C THR A 2 11.65 -9.53 -40.09
N SER A 3 12.21 -10.52 -39.40
CA SER A 3 12.29 -10.66 -37.94
C SER A 3 12.44 -9.29 -37.25
N ARG A 4 11.34 -8.75 -36.72
CA ARG A 4 11.28 -7.53 -35.90
C ARG A 4 10.24 -7.60 -34.78
N ILE A 5 9.69 -8.79 -34.52
CA ILE A 5 8.68 -9.00 -33.46
C ILE A 5 9.34 -9.51 -32.16
N SER A 6 10.55 -10.09 -32.24
CA SER A 6 11.22 -10.70 -31.09
C SER A 6 11.98 -9.72 -30.18
N ILE A 7 12.06 -8.42 -30.51
CA ILE A 7 12.85 -7.43 -29.73
C ILE A 7 11.96 -6.54 -28.84
N LEU A 8 10.66 -6.44 -29.12
CA LEU A 8 9.74 -5.64 -28.28
C LEU A 8 9.16 -6.40 -27.08
N LEU A 9 9.28 -7.74 -27.05
CA LEU A 9 8.80 -8.55 -25.93
C LEU A 9 9.85 -8.77 -24.83
N GLY A 10 11.09 -8.30 -25.01
CA GLY A 10 12.18 -8.42 -24.02
C GLY A 10 12.30 -7.23 -23.06
N ALA A 11 11.71 -6.08 -23.39
CA ALA A 11 11.86 -4.85 -22.60
C ALA A 11 10.81 -4.70 -21.47
N LEU A 12 9.76 -5.52 -21.44
CA LEU A 12 8.73 -5.51 -20.39
C LEU A 12 8.95 -6.59 -19.31
N ALA A 13 10.12 -7.23 -19.28
CA ALA A 13 10.45 -8.25 -18.28
C ALA A 13 11.39 -7.75 -17.16
N CYS A 14 11.84 -6.49 -17.22
CA CYS A 14 12.94 -5.98 -16.39
C CYS A 14 12.53 -4.99 -15.29
N CYS A 15 11.27 -5.03 -14.81
CA CYS A 15 10.83 -4.28 -13.62
C CYS A 15 10.17 -5.13 -12.52
N CYS A 16 10.02 -6.45 -12.70
CA CYS A 16 9.37 -7.31 -11.70
C CYS A 16 10.34 -7.93 -10.67
N ALA A 17 11.61 -7.54 -10.67
CA ALA A 17 12.65 -8.15 -9.84
C ALA A 17 13.04 -7.28 -8.64
N ALA A 18 12.09 -6.86 -7.79
CA ALA A 18 12.38 -6.30 -6.46
C ALA A 18 11.17 -6.25 -5.51
N SER A 19 10.37 -7.31 -5.46
CA SER A 19 9.36 -7.44 -4.39
C SER A 19 9.36 -8.85 -3.83
N SER A 20 10.54 -9.31 -3.40
CA SER A 20 10.59 -10.26 -2.29
C SER A 20 10.22 -9.51 -1.01
N PHE A 21 8.94 -9.13 -0.90
CA PHE A 21 8.34 -9.03 0.42
C PHE A 21 8.26 -10.48 0.86
N ALA A 22 9.26 -10.92 1.64
CA ALA A 22 9.06 -12.08 2.49
C ALA A 22 7.69 -11.86 3.13
N GLN A 23 6.75 -12.78 2.91
CA GLN A 23 5.51 -12.82 3.68
C GLN A 23 5.92 -13.14 5.12
N THR A 24 6.48 -12.16 5.82
CA THR A 24 6.46 -12.14 7.26
C THR A 24 5.00 -12.28 7.58
N THR A 25 4.63 -13.40 8.18
CA THR A 25 3.43 -13.50 9.01
C THR A 25 3.43 -12.22 9.83
N SER A 26 2.59 -11.26 9.42
CA SER A 26 2.68 -9.89 9.88
C SER A 26 2.14 -9.91 11.30
N ASP A 27 2.98 -10.26 12.26
CA ASP A 27 2.65 -10.08 13.67
C ASP A 27 2.32 -8.59 13.84
N PRO A 28 1.06 -8.26 14.14
CA PRO A 28 0.64 -6.86 14.28
C PRO A 28 1.41 -6.14 15.39
N ASN A 29 2.08 -6.88 16.28
CA ASN A 29 2.87 -6.37 17.39
C ASN A 29 4.39 -6.37 17.12
N ALA A 30 4.85 -6.80 15.95
CA ALA A 30 6.26 -6.73 15.62
C ALA A 30 6.76 -5.27 15.58
N PRO A 31 7.98 -4.97 16.04
CA PRO A 31 8.55 -3.63 15.97
C PRO A 31 8.53 -3.07 14.54
N LYS A 32 7.96 -1.87 14.36
CA LYS A 32 7.92 -1.21 13.06
C LYS A 32 9.23 -0.48 12.78
N THR A 33 9.76 -0.66 11.58
CA THR A 33 10.88 0.15 11.08
C THR A 33 10.42 1.58 10.77
N ARG A 34 11.34 2.55 10.80
CA ARG A 34 11.04 3.94 10.42
C ARG A 34 10.49 4.05 8.99
N ALA A 35 10.94 3.20 8.07
CA ALA A 35 10.42 3.18 6.70
C ALA A 35 8.94 2.77 6.67
N GLN A 36 8.58 1.71 7.40
CA GLN A 36 7.19 1.25 7.53
C GLN A 36 6.29 2.31 8.16
N VAL A 37 6.73 2.99 9.22
CA VAL A 37 5.95 4.06 9.87
C VAL A 37 5.70 5.22 8.90
N ARG A 38 6.71 5.64 8.11
CA ARG A 38 6.54 6.70 7.11
C ARG A 38 5.57 6.31 6.01
N GLN A 39 5.67 5.08 5.52
CA GLN A 39 4.77 4.57 4.50
C GLN A 39 3.33 4.53 5.02
N GLU A 40 3.13 4.05 6.24
CA GLU A 40 1.81 4.05 6.88
C GLU A 40 1.28 5.48 7.05
N PHE A 41 2.12 6.41 7.51
CA PHE A 41 1.73 7.82 7.63
C PHE A 41 1.25 8.42 6.31
N LEU A 42 1.91 8.12 5.18
CA LEU A 42 1.46 8.61 3.86
C LEU A 42 0.06 8.10 3.49
N VAL A 43 -0.30 6.88 3.89
CA VAL A 43 -1.65 6.33 3.70
C VAL A 43 -2.67 7.11 4.52
N TRP A 44 -2.37 7.42 5.78
CA TRP A 44 -3.22 8.24 6.63
C TRP A 44 -3.36 9.68 6.12
N TYR A 45 -2.26 10.28 5.69
CA TYR A 45 -2.25 11.61 5.10
C TYR A 45 -3.12 11.67 3.83
N ALA A 46 -2.99 10.68 2.94
CA ALA A 46 -3.83 10.57 1.74
C ALA A 46 -5.33 10.35 2.07
N ALA A 47 -5.64 9.71 3.21
CA ALA A 47 -7.00 9.56 3.72
C ALA A 47 -7.54 10.82 4.43
N GLY A 48 -6.76 11.90 4.48
CA GLY A 48 -7.15 13.19 5.04
C GLY A 48 -6.95 13.33 6.55
N TYR A 49 -6.05 12.54 7.14
CA TYR A 49 -5.55 12.80 8.48
C TYR A 49 -4.47 13.89 8.46
N ASP A 50 -4.65 14.94 9.27
CA ASP A 50 -3.65 15.98 9.50
C ASP A 50 -3.30 16.02 11.00
N PRO A 51 -2.05 15.70 11.38
CA PRO A 51 -1.62 15.75 12.78
C PRO A 51 -1.58 17.17 13.37
N ASN A 52 -1.60 18.22 12.55
CA ASN A 52 -1.61 19.60 13.03
C ASN A 52 -3.03 20.17 13.20
N ASP A 53 -4.05 19.48 12.68
CA ASP A 53 -5.44 19.84 12.86
C ASP A 53 -5.96 19.30 14.20
N TRP A 54 -5.61 20.02 15.27
CA TRP A 54 -6.04 19.70 16.63
C TRP A 54 -7.52 20.05 16.88
N LEU A 55 -8.10 20.96 16.10
CA LEU A 55 -9.51 21.37 16.22
C LEU A 55 -10.45 20.30 15.66
N GLY A 56 -10.10 19.71 14.52
CA GLY A 56 -10.84 18.60 13.90
C GLY A 56 -10.49 17.23 14.48
N TYR A 57 -9.61 17.15 15.48
CA TYR A 57 -9.34 15.92 16.21
C TYR A 57 -10.42 15.69 17.29
N PRO A 58 -10.96 14.47 17.44
CA PRO A 58 -10.54 13.20 16.83
C PRO A 58 -11.22 12.84 15.49
N ASP A 59 -12.13 13.67 15.00
CA ASP A 59 -12.98 13.35 13.84
C ASP A 59 -12.18 13.09 12.56
N ASN A 60 -11.11 13.86 12.33
CA ASN A 60 -10.23 13.68 11.17
C ASN A 60 -9.59 12.27 11.15
N ALA A 61 -9.15 11.77 12.30
CA ALA A 61 -8.52 10.47 12.47
C ALA A 61 -9.53 9.33 12.36
N ILE A 62 -10.73 9.48 12.94
CA ILE A 62 -11.81 8.50 12.83
C ILE A 62 -12.30 8.37 11.38
N ARG A 63 -12.42 9.49 10.67
CA ARG A 63 -12.78 9.48 9.25
C ARG A 63 -11.70 8.80 8.40
N ALA A 64 -10.44 9.15 8.60
CA ALA A 64 -9.32 8.54 7.87
C ALA A 64 -9.24 7.03 8.12
N SER A 65 -9.42 6.57 9.37
CA SER A 65 -9.40 5.14 9.70
C SER A 65 -10.49 4.35 8.99
N ARG A 66 -11.71 4.91 8.89
CA ARG A 66 -12.82 4.30 8.13
C ARG A 66 -12.49 4.15 6.65
N ILE A 67 -11.92 5.18 6.04
CA ILE A 67 -11.50 5.17 4.63
C ILE A 67 -10.45 4.08 4.41
N ILE A 68 -9.42 4.00 5.27
CA ILE A 68 -8.35 3.01 5.17
C ILE A 68 -8.91 1.58 5.33
N ALA A 69 -9.83 1.36 6.28
CA ALA A 69 -10.46 0.06 6.46
C ALA A 69 -11.21 -0.37 5.19
N GLN A 70 -12.04 0.51 4.62
CA GLN A 70 -12.75 0.26 3.37
C GLN A 70 -11.81 -0.05 2.20
N GLN A 71 -10.70 0.69 2.09
CA GLN A 71 -9.68 0.44 1.06
C GLN A 71 -9.01 -0.93 1.22
N ARG A 72 -8.74 -1.35 2.46
CA ARG A 72 -8.15 -2.67 2.76
C ARG A 72 -9.14 -3.79 2.45
N ASP A 73 -10.41 -3.62 2.80
CA ASP A 73 -11.48 -4.58 2.48
C ASP A 73 -11.66 -4.72 0.96
N ALA A 74 -11.58 -3.62 0.21
CA ALA A 74 -11.66 -3.64 -1.26
C ALA A 74 -10.45 -4.32 -1.93
N GLN A 75 -9.28 -4.30 -1.29
CA GLN A 75 -8.07 -4.95 -1.77
C GLN A 75 -7.95 -6.41 -1.32
N ALA A 76 -8.76 -6.84 -0.34
CA ALA A 76 -8.77 -8.22 0.09
C ALA A 76 -9.24 -9.11 -1.08
N PRO A 77 -8.56 -10.23 -1.37
CA PRO A 77 -8.99 -11.14 -2.41
C PRO A 77 -10.42 -11.59 -2.10
N LYS A 78 -11.32 -11.50 -3.10
CA LYS A 78 -12.67 -12.04 -2.97
C LYS A 78 -12.53 -13.50 -2.58
N ARG A 79 -12.87 -13.82 -1.33
CA ARG A 79 -12.95 -15.20 -0.88
C ARG A 79 -14.14 -15.81 -1.62
N THR A 80 -13.88 -16.45 -2.76
CA THR A 80 -14.87 -17.24 -3.47
C THR A 80 -15.33 -18.33 -2.53
N GLN A 81 -16.57 -18.19 -2.05
CA GLN A 81 -17.32 -19.24 -1.39
C GLN A 81 -18.20 -19.93 -2.44
#